data_AF-A0A9N9NMV4-F1
#
_entry.id   AF-A0A9N9NMV4-F1
#
_cell.length_a   1.000
_cell.length_b   1.000
_cell.length_c   1.000
_cell.angle_alpha   90.00
_cell.angle_beta   90.00
_cell.angle_gamma   90.00
#
_symmetry.space_group_name_H-M   'P 1'
#
loop_
_entity.id
_entity.type
_entity.pdbx_description
1 polymer ?
#
loop_
_entity_poly.entity_id
_entity_poly.type
_entity_poly.pdbx_seq_one_letter_code
_entity_poly.pdbx_strand_id
1 'polypeptide(L)'
;DLFKRMKETDDHFSERFYSPVSPSSSSGLEQRHVWRFSVRPRGGKNSKEHVSAFLWSYQSDYEREKGLSSRKIRYSVDVYRSAPSDSPGSTPNLVKLKTKRGVETNTFNFFTHESAWGSSEFCALSEIFPNNERNQKIDLVININFFESAQPTVINDGLSNNGSVIFRRYSPSLDKYFDNEAYSDVEFSFDCGSKLKASRVVLASRSSYFESMFEGSWKESKLFTIPIEGVKYECFKLLIRFIYTGRLADGLDFDILMNLYVEAEIRNLGELRDLVSSQIVCHHQITSENWEQYLILGWKTNNRVLKEMGLKYACDNWDAVKDTVGMQRVLSCGVTKWVEELMLARFFGYKSN
;
A
#
# COMPACT_ATOMS: atom_id res chain seq x y z
N ASP A 1 -19.95 -11.92 14.62
CA ASP A 1 -19.66 -12.81 15.76
C ASP A 1 -18.15 -12.89 15.92
N LEU A 2 -17.61 -12.14 16.89
CA LEU A 2 -16.16 -12.08 17.14
C LEU A 2 -15.62 -13.44 17.60
N PHE A 3 -16.46 -14.28 18.25
CA PHE A 3 -16.05 -15.57 18.78
C PHE A 3 -15.76 -16.61 17.69
N LYS A 4 -16.62 -16.70 16.67
CA LYS A 4 -16.36 -17.57 15.50
C LYS A 4 -15.13 -17.11 14.72
N ARG A 5 -14.93 -15.79 14.62
CA ARG A 5 -13.82 -15.15 13.91
C ARG A 5 -12.50 -15.14 14.69
N MET A 6 -12.53 -15.36 16.02
CA MET A 6 -11.33 -15.51 16.84
C MET A 6 -10.47 -16.73 16.47
N LYS A 7 -10.91 -17.65 15.60
CA LYS A 7 -10.05 -18.73 15.08
C LYS A 7 -9.16 -18.28 13.92
N GLU A 8 -9.44 -17.12 13.33
CA GLU A 8 -8.75 -16.58 12.16
C GLU A 8 -7.65 -15.60 12.61
N THR A 9 -6.53 -15.58 11.88
CA THR A 9 -5.41 -14.65 12.11
C THR A 9 -5.49 -13.39 11.27
N ASP A 10 -6.55 -13.26 10.48
CA ASP A 10 -6.67 -12.23 9.45
C ASP A 10 -7.32 -10.96 9.99
N ASP A 11 -7.07 -9.85 9.30
CA ASP A 11 -7.69 -8.57 9.62
C ASP A 11 -9.14 -8.54 9.15
N HIS A 12 -10.06 -8.25 10.07
CA HIS A 12 -11.45 -7.99 9.73
C HIS A 12 -11.70 -6.50 9.59
N PHE A 13 -12.06 -6.07 8.39
CA PHE A 13 -12.33 -4.67 8.10
C PHE A 13 -13.80 -4.32 8.32
N SER A 14 -14.04 -3.14 8.89
CA SER A 14 -15.34 -2.47 8.88
C SER A 14 -15.76 -2.13 7.45
N GLU A 15 -17.04 -1.77 7.27
CA GLU A 15 -17.45 -0.99 6.11
C GLU A 15 -16.68 0.34 6.07
N ARG A 16 -16.65 0.98 4.88
CA ARG A 16 -16.09 2.33 4.76
C ARG A 16 -16.97 3.31 5.50
N PHE A 17 -16.35 4.23 6.22
CA PHE A 17 -17.04 5.33 6.89
C PHE A 17 -16.30 6.64 6.67
N TYR A 18 -17.00 7.74 6.93
CA TYR A 18 -16.49 9.08 6.73
C TYR A 18 -16.25 9.76 8.07
N SER A 19 -15.25 10.64 8.14
CA SER A 19 -15.12 11.53 9.30
C SER A 19 -16.37 12.41 9.44
N PRO A 20 -16.76 12.79 10.66
CA PRO A 20 -17.79 13.80 10.89
C PRO A 20 -17.45 15.10 10.15
N VAL A 21 -18.48 15.84 9.75
CA VAL A 21 -18.32 17.15 9.10
C VAL A 21 -17.86 18.16 10.14
N SER A 22 -16.78 18.91 9.83
CA SER A 22 -16.36 20.03 10.66
C SER A 22 -17.46 21.10 10.69
N PRO A 23 -17.86 21.61 11.87
CA PRO A 23 -18.81 22.72 11.97
C PRO A 23 -18.33 24.00 11.27
N SER A 24 -17.03 24.11 10.98
CA SER A 24 -16.41 25.28 10.35
C SER A 24 -16.36 25.23 8.81
N SER A 25 -16.72 24.09 8.20
CA SER A 25 -16.67 23.92 6.74
C SER A 25 -17.96 24.38 6.06
N SER A 26 -17.87 25.40 5.19
CA SER A 26 -19.00 25.94 4.43
C SER A 26 -19.41 25.07 3.22
N SER A 27 -18.63 24.04 2.86
CA SER A 27 -18.96 23.01 1.85
C SER A 27 -18.99 21.60 2.47
N GLY A 28 -20.07 21.28 3.21
CA GLY A 28 -20.18 20.11 4.11
C GLY A 28 -20.13 18.69 3.50
N LEU A 29 -19.79 18.53 2.22
CA LEU A 29 -19.58 17.23 1.56
C LEU A 29 -18.16 17.03 1.00
N GLU A 30 -17.45 18.10 0.64
CA GLU A 30 -16.17 17.98 -0.09
C GLU A 30 -15.01 17.57 0.82
N GLN A 31 -15.05 17.86 2.13
CA GLN A 31 -13.94 17.58 3.05
C GLN A 31 -14.06 16.25 3.82
N ARG A 32 -14.95 15.33 3.41
CA ARG A 32 -15.14 14.08 4.15
C ARG A 32 -13.98 13.11 3.89
N HIS A 33 -13.20 12.86 4.93
CA HIS A 33 -12.12 11.88 4.91
C HIS A 33 -12.69 10.47 4.95
N VAL A 34 -12.21 9.59 4.08
CA VAL A 34 -12.63 8.18 3.98
C VAL A 34 -11.75 7.28 4.84
N TRP A 35 -12.37 6.36 5.58
CA TRP A 35 -11.71 5.48 6.54
C TRP A 35 -12.24 4.04 6.50
N ARG A 36 -11.41 3.09 6.98
CA ARG A 36 -11.84 1.77 7.45
C ARG A 36 -11.16 1.44 8.76
N PHE A 37 -11.78 0.60 9.57
CA PHE A 37 -11.19 0.10 10.79
C PHE A 37 -10.96 -1.40 10.67
N SER A 38 -9.75 -1.86 10.96
CA SER A 38 -9.41 -3.29 10.96
C SER A 38 -9.23 -3.79 12.38
N VAL A 39 -9.80 -4.95 12.69
CA VAL A 39 -9.62 -5.65 13.96
C VAL A 39 -9.07 -7.04 13.68
N ARG A 40 -8.01 -7.39 14.41
CA ARG A 40 -7.45 -8.74 14.44
C ARG A 40 -7.69 -9.36 15.83
N PRO A 41 -8.61 -10.32 15.97
CA PRO A 41 -9.00 -10.80 17.29
C PRO A 41 -7.89 -11.50 18.08
N ARG A 42 -6.94 -12.17 17.40
CA ARG A 42 -5.78 -12.86 18.01
C ARG A 42 -4.45 -12.14 17.81
N GLY A 43 -4.51 -10.84 17.56
CA GLY A 43 -3.32 -10.01 17.48
C GLY A 43 -2.28 -10.46 16.43
N GLY A 44 -1.07 -9.92 16.52
CA GLY A 44 0.08 -10.36 15.72
C GLY A 44 0.75 -11.61 16.30
N LYS A 45 1.77 -12.13 15.59
CA LYS A 45 2.55 -13.32 16.03
C LYS A 45 3.01 -13.22 17.50
N ASN A 46 3.37 -12.02 17.94
CA ASN A 46 3.92 -11.73 19.27
C ASN A 46 2.86 -11.23 20.27
N SER A 47 1.62 -10.99 19.86
CA SER A 47 0.57 -10.37 20.69
C SER A 47 -0.74 -11.18 20.71
N LYS A 48 -0.63 -12.52 20.76
CA LYS A 48 -1.77 -13.45 20.67
C LYS A 48 -2.84 -13.29 21.75
N GLU A 49 -2.47 -12.73 22.90
CA GLU A 49 -3.39 -12.43 24.02
C GLU A 49 -4.02 -11.03 23.92
N HIS A 50 -3.85 -10.36 22.79
CA HIS A 50 -4.44 -9.05 22.53
C HIS A 50 -5.22 -9.05 21.22
N VAL A 51 -6.26 -8.24 21.18
CA VAL A 51 -6.87 -7.78 19.93
C VAL A 51 -5.95 -6.71 19.34
N SER A 52 -5.59 -6.81 18.06
CA SER A 52 -4.99 -5.69 17.33
C SER A 52 -6.07 -4.86 16.66
N ALA A 53 -5.86 -3.56 16.57
CA ALA A 53 -6.80 -2.67 15.89
C ALA A 53 -6.08 -1.51 15.21
N PHE A 54 -6.47 -1.22 13.97
CA PHE A 54 -5.86 -0.17 13.15
C PHE A 54 -6.91 0.63 12.38
N LEU A 55 -6.71 1.93 12.32
CA LEU A 55 -7.44 2.85 11.45
C LEU A 55 -6.69 2.97 10.13
N TRP A 56 -7.41 2.79 9.03
CA TRP A 56 -6.90 2.87 7.66
C TRP A 56 -7.49 4.10 6.97
N SER A 57 -6.64 4.79 6.22
CA SER A 57 -7.03 5.97 5.45
C SER A 57 -7.09 5.67 3.97
N TYR A 58 -8.09 6.23 3.29
CA TYR A 58 -8.18 6.22 1.83
C TYR A 58 -8.27 7.66 1.33
N GLN A 59 -7.61 7.92 0.19
CA GLN A 59 -7.64 9.22 -0.46
C GLN A 59 -9.09 9.53 -0.88
N SER A 60 -9.63 10.67 -0.44
CA SER A 60 -10.93 11.16 -0.88
C SER A 60 -10.84 11.82 -2.26
N ASP A 61 -11.97 12.02 -2.92
CA ASP A 61 -11.99 12.69 -4.23
C ASP A 61 -11.48 14.14 -4.14
N TYR A 62 -11.81 14.86 -3.07
CA TYR A 62 -11.23 16.17 -2.78
C TYR A 62 -9.71 16.14 -2.63
N GLU A 63 -9.17 15.15 -1.89
CA GLU A 63 -7.72 15.03 -1.73
C GLU A 63 -7.04 14.67 -3.04
N ARG A 64 -7.72 13.90 -3.90
CA ARG A 64 -7.26 13.58 -5.25
C ARG A 64 -7.22 14.84 -6.12
N GLU A 65 -8.28 15.63 -6.13
CA GLU A 65 -8.37 16.91 -6.86
C GLU A 65 -7.30 17.91 -6.39
N LYS A 66 -7.02 17.95 -5.08
CA LYS A 66 -5.96 18.79 -4.50
C LYS A 66 -4.57 18.18 -4.62
N GLY A 67 -4.43 16.96 -5.15
CA GLY A 67 -3.16 16.28 -5.33
C GLY A 67 -2.44 15.93 -4.03
N LEU A 68 -3.18 15.68 -2.95
CA LEU A 68 -2.65 15.36 -1.63
C LEU A 68 -2.25 13.88 -1.54
N SER A 69 -1.04 13.59 -1.07
CA SER A 69 -0.49 12.23 -0.94
C SER A 69 -0.52 11.65 0.48
N SER A 70 -0.91 12.47 1.45
CA SER A 70 -1.10 12.07 2.84
C SER A 70 -2.08 12.98 3.55
N ARG A 71 -2.60 12.53 4.70
CA ARG A 71 -3.35 13.37 5.63
C ARG A 71 -2.78 13.26 7.05
N LYS A 72 -2.79 14.38 7.78
CA LYS A 72 -2.40 14.43 9.19
C LYS A 72 -3.66 14.56 10.05
N ILE A 73 -3.96 13.57 10.87
CA ILE A 73 -5.17 13.52 11.70
C ILE A 73 -4.78 13.06 13.10
N ARG A 74 -5.33 13.73 14.11
CA ARG A 74 -5.32 13.23 15.49
C ARG A 74 -6.62 12.48 15.74
N TYR A 75 -6.52 11.27 16.29
CA TYR A 75 -7.68 10.47 16.62
C TYR A 75 -7.48 9.69 17.92
N SER A 76 -8.58 9.25 18.53
CA SER A 76 -8.57 8.26 19.60
C SER A 76 -9.57 7.17 19.30
N VAL A 77 -9.34 5.99 19.89
CA VAL A 77 -10.24 4.86 19.79
C VAL A 77 -10.64 4.46 21.20
N ASP A 78 -11.95 4.46 21.44
CA ASP A 78 -12.57 3.92 22.63
C ASP A 78 -13.21 2.58 22.31
N VAL A 79 -13.00 1.59 23.18
CA VAL A 79 -13.65 0.29 23.04
C VAL A 79 -14.49 0.00 24.26
N TYR A 80 -15.71 -0.42 24.00
CA TYR A 80 -16.71 -0.79 24.97
C TYR A 80 -17.16 -2.22 24.74
N ARG A 81 -17.53 -2.88 25.81
CA ARG A 81 -18.24 -4.15 25.81
C ARG A 81 -19.72 -3.89 26.06
N SER A 82 -20.58 -4.46 25.22
CA SER A 82 -22.02 -4.51 25.49
C SER A 82 -22.29 -5.51 26.62
N ALA A 83 -22.94 -5.05 27.69
CA ALA A 83 -23.49 -5.88 28.74
C ALA A 83 -25.02 -5.97 28.57
N PRO A 84 -25.62 -7.16 28.83
CA PRO A 84 -27.07 -7.29 28.82
C PRO A 84 -27.70 -6.30 29.79
N SER A 85 -28.75 -5.60 29.36
CA SER A 85 -29.51 -4.72 30.22
C SER A 85 -30.49 -5.53 31.06
N ASP A 86 -30.70 -5.14 32.32
CA ASP A 86 -31.64 -5.80 33.23
C ASP A 86 -33.12 -5.57 32.85
N SER A 87 -33.38 -4.71 31.85
CA SER A 87 -34.73 -4.33 31.40
C SER A 87 -34.90 -4.55 29.88
N PRO A 88 -35.94 -5.28 29.43
CA PRO A 88 -36.22 -5.44 28.00
C PRO A 88 -36.56 -4.08 27.35
N GLY A 89 -35.79 -3.65 26.34
CA GLY A 89 -36.04 -2.42 25.57
C GLY A 89 -35.19 -1.20 25.97
N SER A 90 -34.30 -1.31 26.97
CA SER A 90 -33.33 -0.25 27.27
C SER A 90 -32.07 -0.35 26.39
N THR A 91 -31.37 0.77 26.21
CA THR A 91 -30.08 0.80 25.52
C THR A 91 -29.09 -0.14 26.22
N PRO A 92 -28.31 -0.95 25.49
CA PRO A 92 -27.35 -1.87 26.09
C PRO A 92 -26.35 -1.11 26.96
N ASN A 93 -26.05 -1.66 28.14
CA ASN A 93 -25.08 -1.07 29.06
C ASN A 93 -23.67 -1.22 28.46
N LEU A 94 -23.02 -0.10 28.15
CA LEU A 94 -21.67 -0.11 27.58
C LEU A 94 -20.62 0.01 28.69
N VAL A 95 -19.87 -1.06 28.92
CA VAL A 95 -18.72 -1.05 29.83
C VAL A 95 -17.48 -0.64 29.04
N LYS A 96 -16.91 0.53 29.36
CA LYS A 96 -15.68 0.99 28.71
C LYS A 96 -14.51 0.11 29.11
N LEU A 97 -13.86 -0.51 28.12
CA LEU A 97 -12.69 -1.37 28.33
C LEU A 97 -11.41 -0.55 28.28
N LYS A 98 -11.21 0.18 27.18
CA LYS A 98 -9.95 0.87 26.91
C LYS A 98 -10.14 2.14 26.10
N THR A 99 -9.26 3.10 26.34
CA THR A 99 -9.07 4.27 25.47
C THR A 99 -7.64 4.22 24.97
N LYS A 100 -7.43 4.15 23.65
CA LYS A 100 -6.13 4.43 23.06
C LYS A 100 -6.18 5.82 22.44
N ARG A 101 -5.50 6.77 23.06
CA ARG A 101 -5.34 8.13 22.50
C ARG A 101 -4.15 8.13 21.54
N GLY A 102 -4.33 8.66 20.34
CA GLY A 102 -3.21 9.20 19.58
C GLY A 102 -2.72 10.44 20.33
N VAL A 103 -1.58 10.32 21.01
CA VAL A 103 -0.97 11.44 21.74
C VAL A 103 -0.45 12.50 20.75
N GLU A 104 -0.13 12.06 19.54
CA GLU A 104 0.42 12.86 18.46
C GLU A 104 -0.51 12.88 17.24
N THR A 105 -0.23 13.78 16.31
CA THR A 105 -0.92 13.82 15.01
C THR A 105 -0.33 12.75 14.11
N ASN A 106 -1.15 11.78 13.69
CA ASN A 106 -0.69 10.68 12.84
C ASN A 106 -0.73 11.09 11.36
N THR A 107 0.31 10.73 10.61
CA THR A 107 0.39 10.98 9.16
C THR A 107 -0.01 9.71 8.40
N PHE A 108 -1.20 9.71 7.80
CA PHE A 108 -1.67 8.62 6.96
C PHE A 108 -1.23 8.87 5.52
N ASN A 109 -0.29 8.09 5.03
CA ASN A 109 0.15 8.15 3.63
C ASN A 109 -0.82 7.32 2.77
N PHE A 110 -1.30 7.87 1.64
CA PHE A 110 -2.26 7.15 0.79
C PHE A 110 -1.60 6.08 -0.08
N PHE A 111 -0.31 6.20 -0.32
CA PHE A 111 0.39 5.42 -1.33
C PHE A 111 1.58 4.61 -0.79
N THR A 112 1.78 4.57 0.53
CA THR A 112 2.84 3.74 1.14
C THR A 112 2.24 2.69 2.07
N HIS A 113 3.05 1.70 2.46
CA HIS A 113 2.67 0.67 3.44
C HIS A 113 2.32 1.23 4.83
N GLU A 114 2.54 2.53 5.08
CA GLU A 114 2.20 3.25 6.32
C GLU A 114 0.82 3.95 6.22
N SER A 115 -0.15 3.29 5.60
CA SER A 115 -1.52 3.80 5.41
C SER A 115 -2.44 3.53 6.60
N ALA A 116 -1.94 2.83 7.62
CA ALA A 116 -2.69 2.45 8.81
C ALA A 116 -1.95 2.82 10.11
N TRP A 117 -2.72 3.30 11.09
CA TRP A 117 -2.22 3.59 12.43
C TRP A 117 -3.03 2.85 13.47
N GLY A 118 -2.39 2.32 14.51
CA GLY A 118 -3.11 1.50 15.49
C GLY A 118 -2.23 0.86 16.57
N SER A 119 -2.64 -0.33 17.01
CA SER A 119 -1.90 -1.14 17.98
C SER A 119 -1.97 -2.60 17.61
N SER A 120 -0.83 -3.28 17.62
CA SER A 120 -0.77 -4.75 17.66
C SER A 120 -1.29 -5.29 19.00
N GLU A 121 -1.18 -4.49 20.06
CA GLU A 121 -1.66 -4.77 21.42
C GLU A 121 -2.69 -3.72 21.81
N PHE A 122 -3.87 -3.76 21.17
CA PHE A 122 -4.87 -2.70 21.37
C PHE A 122 -5.63 -2.90 22.68
N CYS A 123 -6.24 -4.08 22.86
CA CYS A 123 -7.00 -4.44 24.06
C CYS A 123 -6.70 -5.90 24.42
N ALA A 124 -6.37 -6.16 25.68
CA ALA A 124 -6.05 -7.51 26.12
C ALA A 124 -7.33 -8.35 26.16
N LEU A 125 -7.22 -9.64 25.82
CA LEU A 125 -8.36 -10.55 25.88
C LEU A 125 -8.89 -10.69 27.31
N SER A 126 -8.04 -10.54 28.33
CA SER A 126 -8.46 -10.51 29.74
C SER A 126 -9.34 -9.31 30.09
N GLU A 127 -9.18 -8.17 29.43
CA GLU A 127 -10.05 -7.00 29.62
C GLU A 127 -11.44 -7.24 29.01
N ILE A 128 -11.49 -7.94 27.87
CA ILE A 128 -12.74 -8.30 27.19
C ILE A 128 -13.47 -9.42 27.97
N PHE A 129 -12.70 -10.39 28.46
CA PHE A 129 -13.14 -11.59 29.18
C PHE A 129 -12.57 -11.62 30.63
N PRO A 130 -13.13 -10.84 31.56
CA PRO A 130 -12.60 -10.69 32.92
C PRO A 130 -12.59 -11.98 33.76
N ASN A 131 -13.35 -13.02 33.35
CA ASN A 131 -13.35 -14.34 33.98
C ASN A 131 -12.67 -15.44 33.15
N ASN A 132 -11.96 -15.05 32.07
CA ASN A 132 -11.37 -15.95 31.10
C ASN A 132 -12.37 -16.90 30.40
N GLU A 133 -13.67 -16.62 30.50
CA GLU A 133 -14.76 -17.32 29.81
C GLU A 133 -14.83 -16.90 28.34
N ARG A 134 -13.84 -17.34 27.56
CA ARG A 134 -13.67 -16.94 26.15
C ARG A 134 -14.75 -17.50 25.22
N ASN A 135 -15.64 -18.37 25.72
CA ASN A 135 -16.65 -19.10 24.94
C ASN A 135 -17.96 -18.31 24.74
N GLN A 136 -18.09 -17.15 25.37
CA GLN A 136 -19.30 -16.34 25.28
C GLN A 136 -19.25 -15.38 24.10
N LYS A 137 -20.40 -15.17 23.45
CA LYS A 137 -20.57 -14.13 22.44
C LYS A 137 -20.50 -12.77 23.13
N ILE A 138 -19.62 -11.90 22.64
CA ILE A 138 -19.48 -10.54 23.10
C ILE A 138 -19.62 -9.59 21.90
N ASP A 139 -20.41 -8.55 22.08
CA ASP A 139 -20.50 -7.44 21.15
C ASP A 139 -19.59 -6.30 21.64
N LEU A 140 -18.60 -5.93 20.82
CA LEU A 140 -17.73 -4.80 21.06
C LEU A 140 -18.25 -3.59 20.29
N VAL A 141 -18.28 -2.45 20.96
CA VAL A 141 -18.58 -1.16 20.35
C VAL A 141 -17.29 -0.36 20.29
N ILE A 142 -16.91 0.06 19.09
CA ILE A 142 -15.69 0.82 18.83
C ILE A 142 -16.11 2.23 18.44
N ASN A 143 -15.70 3.21 19.23
CA ASN A 143 -15.88 4.62 18.92
C ASN A 143 -14.56 5.23 18.50
N ILE A 144 -14.54 5.86 17.33
CA ILE A 144 -13.37 6.54 16.79
C ILE A 144 -13.63 8.03 16.86
N ASN A 145 -12.86 8.73 17.68
CA ASN A 145 -12.99 10.16 17.87
C ASN A 145 -11.92 10.86 17.04
N PHE A 146 -12.33 11.75 16.14
CA PHE A 146 -11.43 12.60 15.36
C PHE A 146 -11.31 13.97 16.03
N PHE A 147 -10.10 14.50 16.08
CA PHE A 147 -9.83 15.82 16.66
C PHE A 147 -9.31 16.75 15.56
N GLU A 148 -9.91 17.94 15.45
CA GLU A 148 -9.41 18.99 14.55
C GLU A 148 -7.99 19.40 14.94
N SER A 149 -7.07 19.40 13.97
CA SER A 149 -5.82 20.11 14.12
C SER A 149 -6.09 21.60 13.94
N ALA A 150 -5.58 22.43 14.86
CA ALA A 150 -5.85 23.87 14.89
C ALA A 150 -5.36 24.68 13.67
N GLN A 151 -4.78 24.05 12.65
CA GLN A 151 -4.43 24.62 11.34
C GLN A 151 -4.37 23.47 10.32
N PRO A 152 -4.74 23.67 9.03
CA PRO A 152 -4.22 22.86 7.94
C PRO A 152 -2.74 23.19 7.81
N THR A 153 -1.89 22.48 8.55
CA THR A 153 -0.46 22.79 8.60
C THR A 153 0.18 22.28 7.32
N VAL A 154 0.42 23.20 6.38
CA VAL A 154 1.46 23.06 5.37
C VAL A 154 2.76 22.74 6.11
N ILE A 155 3.40 21.65 5.69
CA ILE A 155 4.39 20.91 6.46
C ILE A 155 5.72 21.68 6.54
N ASN A 156 6.34 21.69 7.72
CA ASN A 156 7.79 21.84 7.90
C ASN A 156 8.25 20.80 8.93
N ASP A 157 8.58 19.58 8.48
CA ASP A 157 9.18 18.55 9.33
C ASP A 157 10.71 18.59 9.20
N GLY A 158 11.38 18.76 10.35
CA GLY A 158 12.82 18.80 10.49
C GLY A 158 13.48 17.42 10.39
N LEU A 159 14.45 17.35 9.48
CA LEU A 159 15.70 16.58 9.48
C LEU A 159 15.77 15.25 10.26
N SER A 160 15.58 14.15 9.50
CA SER A 160 16.34 12.91 9.67
C SER A 160 16.64 12.35 8.28
N ASN A 161 17.93 12.40 7.88
CA ASN A 161 18.67 11.81 6.74
C ASN A 161 17.97 11.41 5.41
N ASN A 162 16.76 11.89 5.14
CA ASN A 162 15.94 11.66 3.94
C ASN A 162 15.93 12.90 3.03
N GLY A 163 17.00 13.71 3.02
CA GLY A 163 17.02 14.99 2.29
C GLY A 163 16.61 14.87 0.81
N SER A 164 16.94 13.76 0.15
CA SER A 164 16.56 13.49 -1.24
C SER A 164 15.08 13.13 -1.41
N VAL A 165 14.49 12.35 -0.49
CA VAL A 165 13.08 11.92 -0.51
C VAL A 165 12.16 13.09 -0.13
N ILE A 166 12.58 13.89 0.86
CA ILE A 166 11.83 15.06 1.32
C ILE A 166 11.83 16.15 0.24
N PHE A 167 12.97 16.44 -0.40
CA PHE A 167 13.03 17.42 -1.49
C PHE A 167 12.15 17.03 -2.70
N ARG A 168 12.01 15.73 -3.01
CA ARG A 168 11.13 15.24 -4.08
C ARG A 168 9.65 15.47 -3.79
N ARG A 169 9.20 15.23 -2.54
CA ARG A 169 7.78 15.40 -2.14
C ARG A 169 7.29 16.85 -2.21
N TYR A 170 8.18 17.84 -2.10
CA TYR A 170 7.85 19.27 -2.21
C TYR A 170 8.27 19.92 -3.53
N SER A 171 8.88 19.16 -4.46
CA SER A 171 9.22 19.73 -5.76
C SER A 171 7.94 20.01 -6.54
N PRO A 172 7.77 21.21 -7.12
CA PRO A 172 6.68 21.48 -8.04
C PRO A 172 6.65 20.42 -9.13
N SER A 173 5.47 19.89 -9.44
CA SER A 173 5.32 18.94 -10.55
C SER A 173 5.89 19.55 -11.83
N LEU A 174 6.80 18.83 -12.48
CA LEU A 174 7.40 19.24 -13.73
C LEU A 174 6.58 18.77 -14.94
N ASP A 175 5.32 18.36 -14.76
CA ASP A 175 4.46 17.79 -15.83
C ASP A 175 4.41 18.67 -17.09
N LYS A 176 4.45 20.01 -16.96
CA LYS A 176 4.49 20.93 -18.12
C LYS A 176 5.76 20.83 -18.98
N TYR A 177 6.84 20.27 -18.43
CA TYR A 177 8.12 20.06 -19.10
C TYR A 177 8.31 18.61 -19.57
N PHE A 178 7.37 17.73 -19.26
CA PHE A 178 7.40 16.34 -19.71
C PHE A 178 7.17 16.27 -21.22
N ASP A 179 8.01 15.48 -21.91
CA ASP A 179 7.96 15.29 -23.38
C ASP A 179 7.94 16.61 -24.17
N ASN A 180 8.62 17.64 -23.65
CA ASN A 180 8.65 18.98 -24.21
C ASN A 180 9.98 19.26 -24.90
N GLU A 181 9.95 19.49 -26.21
CA GLU A 181 11.14 19.73 -27.04
C GLU A 181 12.01 20.90 -26.57
N ALA A 182 11.40 21.99 -26.08
CA ALA A 182 12.16 23.18 -25.68
C ALA A 182 13.02 22.97 -24.43
N TYR A 183 12.70 21.96 -23.62
CA TYR A 183 13.35 21.69 -22.32
C TYR A 183 13.99 20.30 -22.26
N SER A 184 14.17 19.66 -23.42
CA SER A 184 14.74 18.32 -23.52
C SER A 184 16.10 18.34 -24.17
N ASP A 185 17.05 17.64 -23.56
CA ASP A 185 18.44 17.46 -24.00
C ASP A 185 18.79 15.98 -24.22
N VAL A 186 17.78 15.10 -24.17
CA VAL A 186 17.87 13.70 -24.55
C VAL A 186 16.54 13.20 -25.13
N GLU A 187 16.63 12.25 -26.07
CA GLU A 187 15.50 11.56 -26.69
C GLU A 187 15.68 10.04 -26.52
N PHE A 188 14.61 9.32 -26.17
CA PHE A 188 14.58 7.86 -26.18
C PHE A 188 13.82 7.35 -27.38
N SER A 189 14.37 6.38 -28.11
CA SER A 189 13.73 5.74 -29.27
C SER A 189 13.39 4.28 -28.98
N PHE A 190 12.21 3.83 -29.43
CA PHE A 190 11.68 2.49 -29.17
C PHE A 190 11.53 1.68 -30.45
N ASP A 191 11.49 0.35 -30.31
CA ASP A 191 11.32 -0.60 -31.42
C ASP A 191 10.07 -0.34 -32.27
N CYS A 192 9.01 0.19 -31.65
CA CYS A 192 7.77 0.57 -32.33
C CYS A 192 7.86 1.87 -33.15
N GLY A 193 9.04 2.52 -33.20
CA GLY A 193 9.26 3.80 -33.87
C GLY A 193 8.86 5.03 -33.04
N SER A 194 8.23 4.84 -31.89
CA SER A 194 7.92 5.92 -30.96
C SER A 194 9.19 6.58 -30.40
N LYS A 195 9.04 7.84 -30.00
CA LYS A 195 10.10 8.65 -29.39
C LYS A 195 9.58 9.33 -28.13
N LEU A 196 10.46 9.58 -27.18
CA LEU A 196 10.15 10.27 -25.93
C LEU A 196 11.27 11.25 -25.59
N LYS A 197 10.94 12.55 -25.49
CA LYS A 197 11.92 13.58 -25.13
C LYS A 197 11.96 13.78 -23.61
N ALA A 198 13.14 14.01 -23.06
CA ALA A 198 13.34 14.22 -21.64
C ALA A 198 14.54 15.12 -21.33
N SER A 199 14.71 15.43 -20.06
CA SER A 199 15.80 16.26 -19.53
C SER A 199 16.75 15.41 -18.67
N ARG A 200 18.02 15.33 -19.06
CA ARG A 200 19.08 14.58 -18.38
C ARG A 200 19.21 14.98 -16.92
N VAL A 201 19.17 16.29 -16.62
CA VAL A 201 19.29 16.78 -15.23
C VAL A 201 18.10 16.35 -14.37
N VAL A 202 16.88 16.37 -14.93
CA VAL A 202 15.69 15.91 -14.21
C VAL A 202 15.79 14.42 -13.92
N LEU A 203 16.17 13.62 -14.91
CA LEU A 203 16.34 12.16 -14.77
C LEU A 203 17.43 11.80 -13.77
N ALA A 204 18.64 12.37 -13.90
CA ALA A 204 19.77 12.12 -13.01
C ALA A 204 19.46 12.51 -11.56
N SER A 205 18.79 13.64 -11.34
CA SER A 205 18.43 14.08 -9.98
C SER A 205 17.46 13.15 -9.24
N ARG A 206 16.79 12.23 -9.96
CA ARG A 206 15.73 11.36 -9.41
C ARG A 206 16.04 9.87 -9.49
N SER A 207 17.06 9.49 -10.24
CA SER A 207 17.46 8.10 -10.45
C SER A 207 18.98 8.03 -10.59
N SER A 208 19.62 7.30 -9.67
CA SER A 208 21.06 7.06 -9.73
C SER A 208 21.46 6.21 -10.94
N TYR A 209 20.53 5.44 -11.52
CA TYR A 209 20.73 4.78 -12.80
C TYR A 209 20.95 5.81 -13.92
N PHE A 210 20.06 6.81 -14.04
CA PHE A 210 20.19 7.84 -15.07
C PHE A 210 21.37 8.77 -14.81
N GLU A 211 21.67 9.08 -13.54
CA GLU A 211 22.89 9.80 -13.15
C GLU A 211 24.14 9.08 -13.67
N SER A 212 24.28 7.79 -13.35
CA SER A 212 25.39 6.96 -13.81
C SER A 212 25.45 6.84 -15.35
N MET A 213 24.29 6.75 -16.01
CA MET A 213 24.19 6.68 -17.47
C MET A 213 24.73 7.94 -18.15
N PHE A 214 24.55 9.11 -17.53
CA PHE A 214 24.93 10.41 -18.11
C PHE A 214 26.30 10.92 -17.67
N GLU A 215 26.87 10.46 -16.56
CA GLU A 215 28.16 10.93 -16.01
C GLU A 215 29.41 10.56 -16.84
N GLY A 216 29.29 9.79 -17.92
CA GLY A 216 30.35 9.66 -18.94
C GLY A 216 30.98 8.28 -19.11
N SER A 217 30.69 7.33 -18.23
CA SER A 217 31.29 5.98 -18.26
C SER A 217 30.67 5.04 -19.31
N TRP A 218 29.52 5.44 -19.86
CA TRP A 218 28.69 4.64 -20.77
C TRP A 218 28.64 5.29 -22.17
N LYS A 219 28.45 4.50 -23.23
CA LYS A 219 28.41 5.02 -24.62
C LYS A 219 27.27 6.04 -24.79
N GLU A 220 26.19 5.82 -24.07
CA GLU A 220 24.96 6.60 -24.03
C GLU A 220 25.16 8.00 -23.45
N SER A 221 26.20 8.22 -22.65
CA SER A 221 26.51 9.53 -22.06
C SER A 221 26.68 10.63 -23.13
N LYS A 222 27.12 10.27 -24.34
CA LYS A 222 27.37 11.19 -25.46
C LYS A 222 26.28 11.17 -26.54
N LEU A 223 25.28 10.30 -26.43
CA LEU A 223 24.21 10.17 -27.43
C LEU A 223 23.06 11.12 -27.13
N PHE A 224 22.61 11.86 -28.14
CA PHE A 224 21.37 12.62 -28.03
C PHE A 224 20.15 11.69 -28.03
N THR A 225 20.15 10.68 -28.91
CA THR A 225 19.09 9.66 -29.00
C THR A 225 19.58 8.34 -28.42
N ILE A 226 18.86 7.81 -27.43
CA ILE A 226 19.18 6.58 -26.71
C ILE A 226 18.15 5.50 -27.09
N PRO A 227 18.58 4.37 -27.67
CA PRO A 227 17.67 3.27 -27.97
C PRO A 227 17.25 2.56 -26.66
N ILE A 228 15.95 2.29 -26.55
CA ILE A 228 15.38 1.47 -25.48
C ILE A 228 14.79 0.21 -26.12
N GLU A 229 15.47 -0.91 -25.91
CA GLU A 229 15.12 -2.21 -26.48
C GLU A 229 14.29 -3.03 -25.49
N GLY A 230 13.28 -3.74 -25.98
CA GLY A 230 12.53 -4.71 -25.16
C GLY A 230 11.58 -4.10 -24.12
N VAL A 231 11.42 -2.77 -24.07
CA VAL A 231 10.50 -2.08 -23.17
C VAL A 231 9.38 -1.41 -23.97
N LYS A 232 8.12 -1.64 -23.58
CA LYS A 232 6.97 -0.98 -24.20
C LYS A 232 7.01 0.53 -23.95
N TYR A 233 6.75 1.32 -25.00
CA TYR A 233 6.75 2.79 -24.96
C TYR A 233 5.88 3.33 -23.83
N GLU A 234 4.66 2.80 -23.66
CA GLU A 234 3.69 3.23 -22.67
C GLU A 234 4.21 3.04 -21.24
N CYS A 235 4.91 1.93 -20.99
CA CYS A 235 5.51 1.63 -19.70
C CYS A 235 6.65 2.60 -19.39
N PHE A 236 7.57 2.80 -20.33
CA PHE A 236 8.68 3.73 -20.15
C PHE A 236 8.19 5.18 -20.03
N LYS A 237 7.14 5.55 -20.78
CA LYS A 237 6.49 6.86 -20.68
C LYS A 237 5.95 7.13 -19.27
N LEU A 238 5.29 6.15 -18.66
CA LEU A 238 4.81 6.25 -17.27
C LEU A 238 5.96 6.40 -16.27
N LEU A 239 7.06 5.66 -16.47
CA LEU A 239 8.26 5.75 -15.63
C LEU A 239 8.90 7.14 -15.69
N ILE A 240 9.09 7.70 -16.89
CA ILE A 240 9.64 9.04 -17.06
C ILE A 240 8.67 10.08 -16.50
N ARG A 241 7.36 9.93 -16.72
CA ARG A 241 6.37 10.85 -16.15
C ARG A 241 6.38 10.81 -14.63
N PHE A 242 6.58 9.64 -14.01
CA PHE A 242 6.76 9.53 -12.57
C PHE A 242 7.98 10.33 -12.10
N ILE A 243 9.11 10.28 -12.81
CA ILE A 243 10.29 11.06 -12.47
C ILE A 243 9.99 12.58 -12.45
N TYR A 244 9.19 13.06 -13.41
CA TYR A 244 8.80 14.47 -13.51
C TYR A 244 7.77 14.91 -12.47
N THR A 245 6.86 14.02 -12.07
CA THR A 245 5.65 14.38 -11.31
C THR A 245 5.60 13.82 -9.89
N GLY A 246 6.36 12.75 -9.62
CA GLY A 246 6.25 11.94 -8.41
C GLY A 246 4.94 11.16 -8.28
N ARG A 247 4.15 11.04 -9.37
CA ARG A 247 2.81 10.45 -9.35
C ARG A 247 2.73 9.23 -10.27
N LEU A 248 2.08 8.18 -9.77
CA LEU A 248 1.66 7.02 -10.55
C LEU A 248 0.21 7.23 -11.01
N ALA A 249 -0.12 6.80 -12.22
CA ALA A 249 -1.49 6.86 -12.71
C ALA A 249 -2.37 5.78 -12.07
N ASP A 250 -3.60 6.16 -11.71
CA ASP A 250 -4.61 5.22 -11.21
C ASP A 250 -5.15 4.33 -12.33
N GLY A 251 -5.73 3.17 -11.96
CA GLY A 251 -6.49 2.34 -12.89
C GLY A 251 -5.67 1.67 -13.99
N LEU A 252 -4.34 1.60 -13.82
CA LEU A 252 -3.47 0.90 -14.76
C LEU A 252 -3.74 -0.61 -14.77
N ASP A 253 -3.71 -1.18 -15.97
CA ASP A 253 -3.82 -2.62 -16.20
C ASP A 253 -2.68 -3.38 -15.50
N PHE A 254 -2.99 -4.60 -15.08
CA PHE A 254 -2.05 -5.45 -14.35
C PHE A 254 -0.74 -5.65 -15.12
N ASP A 255 -0.81 -5.95 -16.42
CA ASP A 255 0.38 -6.13 -17.26
C ASP A 255 1.25 -4.87 -17.35
N ILE A 256 0.65 -3.69 -17.35
CA ILE A 256 1.39 -2.41 -17.36
C ILE A 256 2.09 -2.23 -16.02
N LEU A 257 1.39 -2.46 -14.90
CA LEU A 257 1.95 -2.37 -13.56
C LEU A 257 3.11 -3.34 -13.38
N MET A 258 2.97 -4.58 -13.86
CA MET A 258 4.03 -5.59 -13.81
C MET A 258 5.30 -5.16 -14.57
N ASN A 259 5.15 -4.65 -15.78
CA ASN A 259 6.29 -4.14 -16.55
C ASN A 259 6.90 -2.91 -15.85
N LEU A 260 6.06 -2.00 -15.35
CA LEU A 260 6.51 -0.79 -14.67
C LEU A 260 7.27 -1.11 -13.38
N TYR A 261 6.86 -2.15 -12.65
CA TYR A 261 7.59 -2.66 -11.49
C TYR A 261 9.02 -3.02 -11.88
N VAL A 262 9.17 -3.89 -12.90
CA VAL A 262 10.48 -4.40 -13.34
C VAL A 262 11.36 -3.25 -13.80
N GLU A 263 10.81 -2.34 -14.60
CA GLU A 263 11.53 -1.16 -15.09
C GLU A 263 11.93 -0.20 -13.97
N ALA A 264 11.11 -0.05 -12.94
CA ALA A 264 11.41 0.74 -11.75
C ALA A 264 12.56 0.13 -10.95
N GLU A 265 12.62 -1.20 -10.79
CA GLU A 265 13.75 -1.87 -10.14
C GLU A 265 15.05 -1.69 -10.95
N ILE A 266 15.01 -1.93 -12.28
CA ILE A 266 16.17 -1.77 -13.17
C ILE A 266 16.73 -0.35 -13.13
N ARG A 267 15.86 0.66 -13.10
CA ARG A 267 16.25 2.09 -13.06
C ARG A 267 16.40 2.64 -11.65
N ASN A 268 16.41 1.77 -10.65
CA ASN A 268 16.61 2.11 -9.24
C ASN A 268 15.64 3.20 -8.73
N LEU A 269 14.36 3.04 -9.05
CA LEU A 269 13.25 3.90 -8.64
C LEU A 269 12.41 3.20 -7.55
N GLY A 270 12.99 3.06 -6.36
CA GLY A 270 12.35 2.35 -5.23
C GLY A 270 10.96 2.88 -4.87
N GLU A 271 10.75 4.20 -4.88
CA GLU A 271 9.44 4.79 -4.60
C GLU A 271 8.38 4.36 -5.61
N LEU A 272 8.69 4.41 -6.91
CA LEU A 272 7.78 3.95 -7.97
C LEU A 272 7.45 2.47 -7.81
N ARG A 273 8.46 1.65 -7.54
CA ARG A 273 8.29 0.22 -7.30
C ARG A 273 7.34 -0.05 -6.14
N ASP A 274 7.47 0.67 -5.03
CA ASP A 274 6.65 0.49 -3.85
C ASP A 274 5.20 0.97 -4.09
N LEU A 275 5.03 2.05 -4.86
CA LEU A 275 3.71 2.52 -5.33
C LEU A 275 3.02 1.49 -6.22
N VAL A 276 3.74 0.95 -7.20
CA VAL A 276 3.24 -0.10 -8.12
C VAL A 276 2.84 -1.35 -7.34
N SER A 277 3.67 -1.78 -6.38
CA SER A 277 3.36 -2.90 -5.48
C SER A 277 2.04 -2.68 -4.75
N SER A 278 1.89 -1.48 -4.17
CA SER A 278 0.71 -1.12 -3.40
C SER A 278 -0.53 -1.07 -4.30
N GLN A 279 -0.40 -0.55 -5.53
CA GLN A 279 -1.50 -0.50 -6.47
C GLN A 279 -1.94 -1.89 -6.93
N ILE A 280 -1.00 -2.78 -7.21
CA ILE A 280 -1.29 -4.20 -7.53
C ILE A 280 -2.06 -4.85 -6.38
N VAL A 281 -1.59 -4.69 -5.14
CA VAL A 281 -2.21 -5.33 -3.97
C VAL A 281 -3.59 -4.73 -3.65
N CYS A 282 -3.76 -3.42 -3.77
CA CYS A 282 -4.99 -2.73 -3.38
C CYS A 282 -6.09 -2.77 -4.43
N HIS A 283 -5.74 -2.84 -5.72
CA HIS A 283 -6.70 -2.66 -6.81
C HIS A 283 -6.85 -3.87 -7.72
N HIS A 284 -5.96 -4.86 -7.65
CA HIS A 284 -6.06 -6.08 -8.45
C HIS A 284 -6.25 -7.29 -7.55
N GLN A 285 -7.37 -7.99 -7.75
CA GLN A 285 -7.69 -9.20 -6.99
C GLN A 285 -6.91 -10.39 -7.53
N ILE A 286 -6.36 -11.20 -6.62
CA ILE A 286 -5.75 -12.47 -6.97
C ILE A 286 -6.84 -13.52 -7.28
N THR A 287 -6.69 -14.21 -8.41
CA THR A 287 -7.63 -15.19 -8.96
C THR A 287 -6.89 -16.41 -9.48
N SER A 288 -7.63 -17.44 -9.90
CA SER A 288 -7.07 -18.67 -10.46
C SER A 288 -6.35 -18.45 -11.80
N GLU A 289 -6.59 -17.31 -12.44
CA GLU A 289 -6.04 -16.96 -13.75
C GLU A 289 -4.77 -16.09 -13.67
N ASN A 290 -4.48 -15.48 -12.52
CA ASN A 290 -3.38 -14.52 -12.38
C ASN A 290 -2.45 -14.75 -11.17
N TRP A 291 -2.77 -15.67 -10.25
CA TRP A 291 -1.98 -15.91 -9.04
C TRP A 291 -0.51 -16.20 -9.33
N GLU A 292 -0.21 -16.86 -10.45
CA GLU A 292 1.13 -17.21 -10.84
C GLU A 292 1.95 -15.96 -11.17
N GLN A 293 1.30 -14.93 -11.69
CA GLN A 293 1.95 -13.68 -12.09
C GLN A 293 2.39 -12.90 -10.85
N TYR A 294 1.55 -12.89 -9.79
CA TYR A 294 1.93 -12.33 -8.48
C TYR A 294 3.12 -13.08 -7.89
N LEU A 295 3.09 -14.42 -7.94
CA LEU A 295 4.14 -15.26 -7.39
C LEU A 295 5.47 -15.08 -8.13
N ILE A 296 5.44 -15.18 -9.47
CA ILE A 296 6.61 -15.02 -10.33
C ILE A 296 7.18 -13.61 -10.20
N LEU A 297 6.35 -12.57 -10.12
CA LEU A 297 6.85 -11.23 -9.89
C LEU A 297 7.52 -11.14 -8.53
N GLY A 298 6.84 -11.59 -7.46
CA GLY A 298 7.37 -11.55 -6.10
C GLY A 298 8.71 -12.25 -5.96
N TRP A 299 8.91 -13.35 -6.69
CA TRP A 299 10.19 -14.02 -6.80
C TRP A 299 11.24 -13.25 -7.58
N LYS A 300 10.92 -12.80 -8.80
CA LYS A 300 11.85 -12.06 -9.67
C LYS A 300 12.36 -10.78 -9.03
N THR A 301 11.53 -10.15 -8.21
CA THR A 301 11.80 -8.83 -7.64
C THR A 301 12.10 -8.87 -6.15
N ASN A 302 12.13 -10.06 -5.57
CA ASN A 302 12.25 -10.27 -4.13
C ASN A 302 11.18 -9.50 -3.31
N ASN A 303 10.01 -9.22 -3.91
CA ASN A 303 8.90 -8.60 -3.23
C ASN A 303 8.19 -9.63 -2.36
N ARG A 304 8.43 -9.55 -1.05
CA ARG A 304 7.83 -10.46 -0.08
C ARG A 304 6.30 -10.48 -0.19
N VAL A 305 5.64 -9.32 -0.21
CA VAL A 305 4.16 -9.23 -0.18
C VAL A 305 3.53 -9.96 -1.37
N LEU A 306 4.00 -9.69 -2.58
CA LEU A 306 3.49 -10.35 -3.80
C LEU A 306 3.75 -11.84 -3.78
N LYS A 307 4.94 -12.24 -3.30
CA LYS A 307 5.31 -13.64 -3.13
C LYS A 307 4.40 -14.35 -2.11
N GLU A 308 4.14 -13.75 -0.95
CA GLU A 308 3.27 -14.33 0.08
C GLU A 308 1.85 -14.51 -0.45
N MET A 309 1.32 -13.50 -1.16
CA MET A 309 0.00 -13.54 -1.78
C MET A 309 -0.12 -14.70 -2.79
N GLY A 310 0.85 -14.80 -3.70
CA GLY A 310 0.91 -15.86 -4.70
C GLY A 310 1.04 -17.27 -4.08
N LEU A 311 1.95 -17.44 -3.12
CA LEU A 311 2.15 -18.72 -2.41
C LEU A 311 0.91 -19.13 -1.64
N LYS A 312 0.31 -18.20 -0.89
CA LYS A 312 -0.90 -18.46 -0.12
C LYS A 312 -2.05 -18.88 -1.03
N TYR A 313 -2.29 -18.14 -2.12
CA TYR A 313 -3.35 -18.50 -3.07
C TYR A 313 -3.13 -19.88 -3.68
N ALA A 314 -1.90 -20.18 -4.11
CA ALA A 314 -1.54 -21.48 -4.68
C ALA A 314 -1.77 -22.63 -3.70
N CYS A 315 -1.41 -22.45 -2.43
CA CYS A 315 -1.59 -23.45 -1.39
C CYS A 315 -3.07 -23.65 -1.05
N ASP A 316 -3.82 -22.56 -0.87
CA ASP A 316 -5.23 -22.59 -0.50
C ASP A 316 -6.11 -23.18 -1.62
N ASN A 317 -5.69 -23.07 -2.89
CA ASN A 317 -6.43 -23.52 -4.07
C ASN A 317 -5.69 -24.61 -4.88
N TRP A 318 -4.83 -25.40 -4.22
CA TRP A 318 -3.87 -26.29 -4.89
C TRP A 318 -4.49 -27.18 -5.98
N ASP A 319 -5.58 -27.87 -5.66
CA ASP A 319 -6.22 -28.79 -6.60
C ASP A 319 -6.80 -28.10 -7.84
N ALA A 320 -7.17 -26.82 -7.72
CA ALA A 320 -7.66 -26.03 -8.84
C ALA A 320 -6.51 -25.49 -9.72
N VAL A 321 -5.33 -25.25 -9.15
CA VAL A 321 -4.24 -24.57 -9.87
C VAL A 321 -3.13 -25.51 -10.37
N LYS A 322 -2.96 -26.71 -9.78
CA LYS A 322 -1.83 -27.62 -10.07
C LYS A 322 -1.70 -28.06 -11.53
N ASP A 323 -2.81 -28.18 -12.23
CA ASP A 323 -2.86 -28.65 -13.63
C ASP A 323 -3.12 -27.50 -14.62
N THR A 324 -2.96 -26.24 -14.18
CA THR A 324 -3.23 -25.06 -15.01
C THR A 324 -2.00 -24.59 -15.78
N VAL A 325 -2.24 -23.79 -16.83
CA VAL A 325 -1.19 -23.06 -17.56
C VAL A 325 -0.38 -22.17 -16.61
N GLY A 326 -1.02 -21.61 -15.57
CA GLY A 326 -0.33 -20.82 -14.55
C GLY A 326 0.74 -21.62 -13.81
N MET A 327 0.43 -22.86 -13.39
CA MET A 327 1.41 -23.75 -12.79
C MET A 327 2.53 -24.13 -13.77
N GLN A 328 2.20 -24.40 -15.03
CA GLN A 328 3.21 -24.68 -16.05
C GLN A 328 4.19 -23.50 -16.21
N ARG A 329 3.70 -22.25 -16.16
CA ARG A 329 4.55 -21.04 -16.19
C ARG A 329 5.47 -20.97 -14.95
N VAL A 330 4.95 -21.28 -13.76
CA VAL A 330 5.75 -21.33 -12.52
C VAL A 330 6.89 -22.34 -12.66
N LEU A 331 6.58 -23.56 -13.09
CA LEU A 331 7.57 -24.63 -13.26
C LEU A 331 8.58 -24.28 -14.36
N SER A 332 8.14 -23.59 -15.41
CA SER A 332 9.00 -23.15 -16.52
C SER A 332 9.93 -21.99 -16.17
N CYS A 333 9.81 -21.37 -14.98
CA CYS A 333 10.75 -20.33 -14.56
C CYS A 333 12.19 -20.84 -14.40
N GLY A 334 12.38 -22.15 -14.29
CA GLY A 334 13.71 -22.78 -14.30
C GLY A 334 14.56 -22.53 -13.05
N VAL A 335 14.03 -21.81 -12.05
CA VAL A 335 14.70 -21.57 -10.77
C VAL A 335 14.25 -22.63 -9.77
N THR A 336 15.09 -23.65 -9.56
CA THR A 336 14.80 -24.79 -8.67
C THR A 336 14.36 -24.35 -7.28
N LYS A 337 14.99 -23.30 -6.73
CA LYS A 337 14.64 -22.73 -5.41
C LYS A 337 13.21 -22.24 -5.30
N TRP A 338 12.63 -21.69 -6.37
CA TRP A 338 11.25 -21.19 -6.36
C TRP A 338 10.26 -22.35 -6.34
N VAL A 339 10.54 -23.39 -7.12
CA VAL A 339 9.75 -24.63 -7.12
C VAL A 339 9.85 -25.32 -5.75
N GLU A 340 11.05 -25.41 -5.18
CA GLU A 340 11.26 -25.92 -3.81
C GLU A 340 10.45 -25.12 -2.79
N GLU A 341 10.50 -23.78 -2.83
CA GLU A 341 9.74 -22.91 -1.92
C GLU A 341 8.23 -23.15 -2.03
N LEU A 342 7.70 -23.26 -3.25
CA LEU A 342 6.28 -23.58 -3.47
C LEU A 342 5.90 -24.95 -2.90
N MET A 343 6.74 -25.97 -3.15
CA MET A 343 6.48 -27.33 -2.65
C MET A 343 6.56 -27.39 -1.12
N LEU A 344 7.53 -26.71 -0.51
CA LEU A 344 7.65 -26.59 0.94
C LEU A 344 6.44 -25.87 1.54
N ALA A 345 6.00 -24.76 0.93
CA ALA A 345 4.82 -24.02 1.35
C ALA A 345 3.56 -24.90 1.32
N ARG A 346 3.42 -25.75 0.29
CA ARG A 346 2.33 -26.73 0.20
C ARG A 346 2.40 -27.78 1.31
N PHE A 347 3.53 -28.46 1.47
CA PHE A 347 3.65 -29.62 2.37
C PHE A 347 3.58 -29.25 3.85
N PHE A 348 4.14 -28.09 4.21
CA PHE A 348 4.28 -27.68 5.61
C PHE A 348 3.34 -26.53 6.01
N GLY A 349 2.53 -26.05 5.07
CA GLY A 349 1.73 -24.85 5.20
C GLY A 349 2.59 -23.58 5.11
N TYR A 350 2.10 -22.59 4.39
CA TYR A 350 2.78 -21.29 4.31
C TYR A 350 2.74 -20.59 5.67
N LYS A 351 3.90 -20.52 6.34
CA LYS A 351 4.11 -19.67 7.52
C LYS A 351 4.94 -18.49 7.08
N SER A 352 4.31 -17.31 6.98
CA SER A 352 5.06 -16.04 6.94
C SER A 352 6.12 -16.09 8.03
N ASN A 353 7.38 -15.80 7.72
CA ASN A 353 8.43 -15.53 8.71
C ASN A 353 8.54 -14.01 8.91
#